data_AF-A0A5P8YYY0-F1
#
_entry.id   AF-A0A5P8YYY0-F1
#
_cell.length_a   1.000
_cell.length_b   1.000
_cell.length_c   1.000
_cell.angle_alpha   90.00
_cell.angle_beta   90.00
_cell.angle_gamma   90.00
#
_symmetry.space_group_name_H-M   'P 1'
#
loop_
_entity.id
_entity.type
_entity.pdbx_description
1 polymer ?
#
loop_
_entity_poly.entity_id
_entity_poly.type
_entity_poly.pdbx_seq_one_letter_code
_entity_poly.pdbx_strand_id
1 'polypeptide(L)'
;MKIKNYQREKICELFSPSPGYVLDFSNKTFAEFFEDHFETNIYVEVFSEKGTSKLNRLLCFIEVCPSHVVVELLNLLWKRRNKERDSEIEQAVMQSSLESFSITPEYVEILLDNAAVEDKPFQELIDEIGTAPVQMVQPHFSKLTKEWTLDTVEREFQRAFDSVEKDPEASVTAACSMLEGVCKSIIATREIERPKRMDIKSLYLSVREPLGLAPDKSISQSEIEGDVRAILSALSNLAQGIGSLRTHAGTAHGRERGVFGDSILGLLGHQFLLRRL
;
A
#
# COMPACT_ATOMS: atom_id res chain seq x y z
N MET A 1 -10.16 9.09 2.34
CA MET A 1 -9.57 9.82 3.49
C MET A 1 -10.17 11.21 3.56
N LYS A 2 -10.63 11.70 4.72
CA LYS A 2 -11.13 13.08 4.80
C LYS A 2 -9.98 14.06 5.05
N ILE A 3 -9.54 14.78 4.02
CA ILE A 3 -8.57 15.86 4.16
C ILE A 3 -9.18 17.03 4.94
N LYS A 4 -8.39 17.67 5.80
CA LYS A 4 -8.82 18.87 6.53
C LYS A 4 -8.85 20.08 5.58
N ASN A 5 -9.66 21.09 5.89
CA ASN A 5 -9.84 22.26 5.02
C ASN A 5 -8.51 22.97 4.69
N TYR A 6 -7.62 23.17 5.66
CA TYR A 6 -6.33 23.81 5.38
C TYR A 6 -5.41 22.92 4.52
N GLN A 7 -5.52 21.58 4.60
CA GLN A 7 -4.75 20.69 3.72
C GLN A 7 -5.24 20.83 2.29
N ARG A 8 -6.56 20.93 2.10
CA ARG A 8 -7.16 21.23 0.79
C ARG A 8 -6.68 22.58 0.26
N GLU A 9 -6.64 23.61 1.10
CA GLU A 9 -6.15 24.95 0.73
C GLU A 9 -4.68 24.89 0.30
N LYS A 10 -3.81 24.26 1.10
CA LYS A 10 -2.40 24.03 0.72
C LYS A 10 -2.27 23.28 -0.61
N ILE A 11 -3.03 22.20 -0.82
CA ILE A 11 -3.01 21.47 -2.11
C ILE A 11 -3.40 22.40 -3.26
N CYS A 12 -4.41 23.25 -3.08
CA CYS A 12 -4.80 24.22 -4.10
C CYS A 12 -3.68 25.25 -4.34
N GLU A 13 -3.05 25.78 -3.29
CA GLU A 13 -1.94 26.74 -3.42
C GLU A 13 -0.74 26.14 -4.17
N LEU A 14 -0.41 24.87 -3.91
CA LEU A 14 0.73 24.21 -4.54
C LEU A 14 0.48 23.84 -6.01
N PHE A 15 -0.74 23.41 -6.34
CA PHE A 15 -1.02 22.76 -7.64
C PHE A 15 -2.05 23.47 -8.52
N SER A 16 -2.79 24.47 -8.04
CA SER A 16 -3.84 25.16 -8.82
C SER A 16 -3.41 26.60 -9.17
N PRO A 17 -2.82 26.84 -10.35
CA PRO A 17 -2.41 28.20 -10.75
C PRO A 17 -3.60 29.13 -11.00
N SER A 18 -4.78 28.57 -11.28
CA SER A 18 -6.03 29.34 -11.45
C SER A 18 -7.24 28.45 -11.14
N PRO A 19 -8.40 29.03 -10.79
CA PRO A 19 -9.57 28.26 -10.38
C PRO A 19 -9.96 27.17 -11.40
N GLY A 20 -9.94 25.91 -10.97
CA GLY A 20 -10.34 24.77 -11.80
C GLY A 20 -9.22 24.11 -12.61
N TYR A 21 -8.00 24.66 -12.55
CA TYR A 21 -6.82 24.11 -13.22
C TYR A 21 -5.92 23.34 -12.24
N VAL A 22 -5.10 22.46 -12.80
CA VAL A 22 -4.08 21.70 -12.07
C VAL A 22 -2.81 21.78 -12.91
N LEU A 23 -1.78 22.44 -12.39
CA LEU A 23 -0.51 22.71 -13.08
C LEU A 23 -0.74 23.18 -14.54
N ASP A 24 0.07 22.66 -15.47
CA ASP A 24 0.04 22.90 -16.90
C ASP A 24 -0.84 21.87 -17.67
N PHE A 25 -1.65 21.07 -16.96
CA PHE A 25 -2.42 20.01 -17.61
C PHE A 25 -3.55 20.52 -18.52
N SER A 26 -3.63 19.93 -19.71
CA SER A 26 -4.84 19.91 -20.53
C SER A 26 -5.79 18.82 -20.02
N ASN A 27 -7.06 18.80 -20.44
CA ASN A 27 -7.95 17.70 -20.05
C ASN A 27 -7.46 16.34 -20.55
N LYS A 28 -6.87 16.31 -21.75
CA LYS A 28 -6.31 15.09 -22.34
C LYS A 28 -5.12 14.59 -21.52
N THR A 29 -4.12 15.45 -21.32
CA THR A 29 -2.90 15.06 -20.59
C THR A 29 -3.16 14.79 -19.11
N PHE A 30 -4.21 15.38 -18.53
CA PHE A 30 -4.67 15.05 -17.19
C PHE A 30 -5.29 13.64 -17.14
N ALA A 31 -6.10 13.27 -18.14
CA ALA A 31 -6.65 11.92 -18.22
C ALA A 31 -5.54 10.87 -18.37
N GLU A 32 -4.62 11.10 -19.32
CA GLU A 32 -3.46 10.22 -19.58
C GLU A 32 -2.61 10.04 -18.32
N PHE A 33 -2.32 11.12 -17.58
CA PHE A 33 -1.58 11.04 -16.32
C PHE A 33 -2.25 10.12 -15.29
N PHE A 34 -3.58 10.18 -15.15
CA PHE A 34 -4.28 9.29 -14.21
C PHE A 34 -4.41 7.85 -14.72
N GLU A 35 -4.49 7.66 -16.03
CA GLU A 35 -4.49 6.34 -16.65
C GLU A 35 -3.12 5.66 -16.50
N ASP A 36 -2.03 6.36 -16.78
CA ASP A 36 -0.66 5.84 -16.72
C ASP A 36 -0.20 5.50 -15.30
N HIS A 37 -0.59 6.30 -14.30
CA HIS A 37 -0.10 6.16 -12.92
C HIS A 37 -1.08 5.43 -11.99
N PHE A 38 -2.38 5.44 -12.28
CA PHE A 38 -3.41 4.89 -11.39
C PHE A 38 -4.43 3.99 -12.10
N GLU A 39 -4.24 3.69 -13.39
CA GLU A 39 -5.19 2.92 -14.23
C GLU A 39 -6.63 3.44 -14.11
N THR A 40 -6.78 4.76 -13.91
CA THR A 40 -8.05 5.39 -13.54
C THR A 40 -8.45 6.47 -14.53
N ASN A 41 -9.66 6.36 -15.06
CA ASN A 41 -10.27 7.46 -15.81
C ASN A 41 -10.82 8.54 -14.85
N ILE A 42 -10.06 9.61 -14.63
CA ILE A 42 -10.42 10.72 -13.74
C ILE A 42 -11.70 11.47 -14.18
N TYR A 43 -12.18 11.24 -15.42
CA TYR A 43 -13.36 11.90 -15.97
C TYR A 43 -14.70 11.17 -15.73
N VAL A 44 -14.69 10.01 -15.06
CA VAL A 44 -15.93 9.31 -14.68
C VAL A 44 -16.77 10.09 -13.66
N GLU A 45 -18.05 9.74 -13.55
CA GLU A 45 -19.03 10.48 -12.72
C GLU A 45 -18.67 10.50 -11.23
N VAL A 46 -18.03 9.44 -10.71
CA VAL A 46 -17.66 9.34 -9.28
C VAL A 46 -16.72 10.47 -8.84
N PHE A 47 -15.94 11.06 -9.76
CA PHE A 47 -15.05 12.18 -9.46
C PHE A 47 -15.65 13.55 -9.77
N SER A 48 -16.95 13.62 -10.08
CA SER A 48 -17.63 14.86 -10.46
C SER A 48 -18.52 15.47 -9.37
N GLU A 49 -18.58 14.85 -8.18
CA GLU A 49 -19.47 15.28 -7.07
C GLU A 49 -19.26 16.75 -6.66
N LYS A 50 -18.03 17.26 -6.78
CA LYS A 50 -17.67 18.65 -6.44
C LYS A 50 -17.63 19.58 -7.66
N GLY A 51 -18.00 19.07 -8.84
CA GLY A 51 -17.96 19.76 -10.11
C GLY A 51 -17.03 19.10 -11.13
N THR A 52 -17.03 19.63 -12.35
CA THR A 52 -16.43 18.97 -13.52
C THR A 52 -15.02 19.46 -13.88
N SER A 53 -14.49 20.45 -13.15
CA SER A 53 -13.14 20.99 -13.36
C SER A 53 -12.05 19.98 -12.97
N LYS A 54 -10.83 20.13 -13.52
CA LYS A 54 -9.70 19.25 -13.19
C LYS A 54 -9.39 19.29 -11.70
N LEU A 55 -9.41 20.49 -11.11
CA LEU A 55 -9.17 20.65 -9.67
C LEU A 55 -10.25 19.95 -8.84
N ASN A 56 -11.53 20.09 -9.20
CA ASN A 56 -12.60 19.42 -8.45
C ASN A 56 -12.51 17.90 -8.57
N ARG A 57 -12.15 17.38 -9.76
CA ARG A 57 -11.91 15.96 -9.98
C ARG A 57 -10.71 15.43 -9.18
N LEU A 58 -9.61 16.19 -9.17
CA LEU A 58 -8.43 15.91 -8.34
C LEU A 58 -8.81 15.81 -6.85
N LEU A 59 -9.56 16.79 -6.35
CA LEU A 59 -9.99 16.84 -4.95
C LEU A 59 -10.95 15.69 -4.61
N CYS A 60 -11.87 15.34 -5.52
CA CYS A 60 -12.71 14.16 -5.36
C CYS A 60 -11.86 12.87 -5.30
N PHE A 61 -10.86 12.72 -6.17
CA PHE A 61 -9.96 11.58 -6.14
C PHE A 61 -9.21 11.49 -4.81
N ILE A 62 -8.66 12.61 -4.32
CA ILE A 62 -7.94 12.68 -3.03
C ILE A 62 -8.84 12.27 -1.86
N GLU A 63 -10.11 12.68 -1.86
CA GLU A 63 -11.03 12.34 -0.77
C GLU A 63 -11.44 10.86 -0.78
N VAL A 64 -11.50 10.25 -1.96
CA VAL A 64 -11.92 8.85 -2.15
C VAL A 64 -10.77 7.87 -1.93
N CYS A 65 -9.54 8.23 -2.30
CA CYS A 65 -8.40 7.31 -2.26
C CYS A 65 -7.78 7.13 -0.86
N PRO A 66 -7.03 6.02 -0.64
CA PRO A 66 -6.20 5.81 0.54
C PRO A 66 -5.05 6.83 0.63
N SER A 67 -4.55 7.08 1.84
CA SER A 67 -3.47 8.06 2.08
C SER A 67 -2.20 7.76 1.28
N HIS A 68 -1.78 6.50 1.14
CA HIS A 68 -0.60 6.15 0.36
C HIS A 68 -0.73 6.51 -1.14
N VAL A 69 -1.91 6.28 -1.73
CA VAL A 69 -2.19 6.67 -3.13
C VAL A 69 -2.21 8.19 -3.27
N VAL A 70 -2.76 8.89 -2.28
CA VAL A 70 -2.75 10.36 -2.25
C VAL A 70 -1.33 10.90 -2.14
N VAL A 71 -0.50 10.32 -1.26
CA VAL A 71 0.91 10.69 -1.12
C VAL A 71 1.67 10.45 -2.42
N GLU A 72 1.45 9.32 -3.08
CA GLU A 72 2.05 9.03 -4.39
C GLU A 72 1.63 10.04 -5.45
N LEU A 73 0.33 10.33 -5.58
CA LEU A 73 -0.22 11.35 -6.47
C LEU A 73 0.41 12.72 -6.23
N LEU A 74 0.45 13.18 -4.98
CA LEU A 74 0.99 14.48 -4.63
C LEU A 74 2.50 14.56 -4.93
N ASN A 75 3.26 13.48 -4.71
CA ASN A 75 4.67 13.41 -5.08
C ASN A 75 4.87 13.46 -6.61
N LEU A 76 4.04 12.76 -7.38
CA LEU A 76 4.10 12.82 -8.86
C LEU A 76 3.78 14.23 -9.38
N LEU A 77 2.79 14.90 -8.80
CA LEU A 77 2.47 16.28 -9.13
C LEU A 77 3.59 17.26 -8.72
N TRP A 78 4.22 17.05 -7.56
CA TRP A 78 5.35 17.85 -7.10
C TRP A 78 6.55 17.73 -8.02
N LYS A 79 6.91 16.49 -8.39
CA LYS A 79 7.98 16.19 -9.35
C LYS A 79 7.71 16.84 -10.71
N ARG A 80 6.45 16.84 -11.17
CA ARG A 80 6.09 17.52 -12.41
C ARG A 80 6.25 19.04 -12.30
N ARG A 81 5.76 19.63 -11.21
CA ARG A 81 5.82 21.08 -10.96
C ARG A 81 7.25 21.59 -10.95
N ASN A 82 8.18 20.85 -10.34
CA ASN A 82 9.57 21.26 -10.16
C ASN A 82 10.52 20.69 -11.21
N LYS A 83 10.02 20.05 -12.27
CA LYS A 83 10.84 19.37 -13.28
C LYS A 83 11.95 20.24 -13.86
N GLU A 84 11.64 21.51 -14.17
CA GLU A 84 12.62 22.46 -14.73
C GLU A 84 13.72 22.78 -13.71
N ARG A 85 13.33 23.21 -12.51
CA ARG A 85 14.23 23.47 -11.37
C ARG A 85 15.13 22.28 -11.08
N ASP A 86 14.56 21.09 -10.95
CA ASP A 86 15.31 19.88 -10.59
C ASP A 86 16.30 19.50 -11.72
N SER A 87 15.92 19.71 -12.99
CA SER A 87 16.83 19.52 -14.13
C SER A 87 17.99 20.52 -14.13
N GLU A 88 17.74 21.79 -13.77
CA GLU A 88 18.78 22.82 -13.64
C GLU A 88 19.78 22.48 -12.53
N ILE A 89 19.28 22.00 -11.37
CA ILE A 89 20.11 21.54 -10.25
C ILE A 89 20.97 20.35 -10.69
N GLU A 90 20.38 19.33 -11.32
CA GLU A 90 21.13 18.17 -11.82
C GLU A 90 22.24 18.58 -12.79
N GLN A 91 21.96 19.51 -13.71
CA GLN A 91 22.97 20.04 -14.62
C GLN A 91 24.07 20.80 -13.89
N ALA A 92 23.74 21.62 -12.89
CA ALA A 92 24.72 22.36 -12.10
C ALA A 92 25.63 21.44 -11.29
N VAL A 93 25.07 20.41 -10.65
CA VAL A 93 25.81 19.37 -9.92
C VAL A 93 26.79 18.65 -10.86
N MET A 94 26.32 18.29 -12.06
CA MET A 94 27.14 17.60 -13.06
C MET A 94 28.28 18.49 -13.56
N GLN A 95 28.02 19.76 -13.87
CA GLN A 95 29.03 20.71 -14.34
C GLN A 95 30.07 21.04 -13.27
N SER A 96 29.65 21.20 -12.00
CA SER A 96 30.57 21.39 -10.87
C SER A 96 31.50 20.19 -10.67
N SER A 97 31.02 18.98 -10.94
CA SER A 97 31.82 17.75 -10.81
C SER A 97 32.86 17.58 -11.92
N LEU A 98 32.68 18.27 -13.05
CA LEU A 98 33.57 18.23 -14.21
C LEU A 98 34.66 19.32 -14.17
N GLU A 99 34.86 19.99 -13.03
CA GLU A 99 35.81 21.10 -12.84
C GLU A 99 35.69 22.20 -13.92
N SER A 100 34.49 22.38 -14.47
CA SER A 100 34.22 23.46 -15.43
C SER A 100 34.22 24.80 -14.70
N PHE A 101 35.05 25.75 -15.15
CA PHE A 101 35.25 27.08 -14.53
C PHE A 101 33.98 27.96 -14.42
N SER A 102 32.82 27.48 -14.89
CA SER A 102 31.55 28.21 -14.88
C SER A 102 30.69 28.00 -13.63
N ILE A 103 30.86 26.89 -12.89
CA ILE A 103 30.01 26.57 -11.73
C ILE A 103 30.86 26.16 -10.54
N THR A 104 30.69 26.86 -9.42
CA THR A 104 31.37 26.56 -8.17
C THR A 104 30.54 25.60 -7.30
N PRO A 105 31.18 24.77 -6.46
CA PRO A 105 30.47 23.93 -5.48
C PRO A 105 29.56 24.76 -4.55
N GLU A 106 29.98 25.97 -4.17
CA GLU A 106 29.19 26.90 -3.35
C GLU A 106 27.88 27.33 -4.05
N TYR A 107 27.91 27.52 -5.38
CA TYR A 107 26.69 27.81 -6.14
C TYR A 107 25.72 26.62 -6.14
N VAL A 108 26.24 25.39 -6.28
CA VAL A 108 25.43 24.18 -6.21
C VAL A 108 24.80 24.00 -4.83
N GLU A 109 25.55 24.27 -3.76
CA GLU A 109 25.05 24.22 -2.39
C GLU A 109 23.90 25.22 -2.17
N ILE A 110 24.04 26.46 -2.66
CA ILE A 110 22.97 27.47 -2.60
C ILE A 110 21.72 27.01 -3.37
N LEU A 111 21.88 26.38 -4.54
CA LEU A 111 20.74 25.85 -5.30
C LEU A 111 20.01 24.73 -4.54
N LEU A 112 20.75 23.81 -3.93
CA LEU A 112 20.20 22.72 -3.14
C LEU A 112 19.49 23.24 -1.88
N ASP A 113 20.07 24.21 -1.18
CA ASP A 113 19.47 24.83 0.00
C ASP A 113 18.16 25.56 -0.34
N ASN A 114 18.15 26.32 -1.44
CA ASN A 114 16.93 26.99 -1.91
C ASN A 114 15.84 25.98 -2.27
N ALA A 115 16.19 24.89 -2.98
CA ALA A 115 15.25 23.83 -3.31
C ALA A 115 14.69 23.15 -2.05
N ALA A 116 15.55 22.87 -1.06
CA ALA A 116 15.13 22.27 0.21
C ALA A 116 14.16 23.19 1.00
N VAL A 117 14.40 24.51 0.99
CA VAL A 117 13.50 25.49 1.60
C VAL A 117 12.14 25.53 0.90
N GLU A 118 12.12 25.46 -0.42
CA GLU A 118 10.89 25.41 -1.22
C GLU A 118 10.12 24.09 -1.06
N ASP A 119 10.83 22.98 -0.90
CA ASP A 119 10.24 21.64 -0.75
C ASP A 119 9.67 21.40 0.65
N LYS A 120 10.20 22.08 1.67
CA LYS A 120 9.82 21.89 3.07
C LYS A 120 8.30 21.97 3.34
N PRO A 121 7.55 22.99 2.87
CA PRO A 121 6.10 23.06 3.10
C PRO A 121 5.33 21.89 2.47
N PHE A 122 5.82 21.37 1.34
CA PHE A 122 5.26 20.19 0.69
C PHE A 122 5.57 18.91 1.48
N GLN A 123 6.80 18.74 1.95
CA GLN A 123 7.17 17.59 2.79
C GLN A 123 6.36 17.56 4.08
N GLU A 124 6.17 18.69 4.75
CA GLU A 124 5.31 18.80 5.94
C GLU A 124 3.86 18.37 5.66
N LEU A 125 3.33 18.69 4.47
CA LEU A 125 2.00 18.27 4.04
C LEU A 125 1.95 16.76 3.80
N ILE A 126 2.95 16.19 3.14
CA ILE A 126 3.05 14.76 2.86
C ILE A 126 3.18 13.96 4.15
N ASP A 127 4.05 14.39 5.06
CA ASP A 127 4.23 13.75 6.36
C ASP A 127 2.92 13.78 7.15
N GLU A 128 2.19 14.89 7.14
CA GLU A 128 0.91 14.98 7.83
C GLU A 128 -0.16 14.07 7.22
N ILE A 129 -0.21 13.95 5.89
CA ILE A 129 -1.14 13.05 5.19
C ILE A 129 -0.77 11.59 5.40
N GLY A 130 0.53 11.28 5.41
CA GLY A 130 1.07 9.92 5.55
C GLY A 130 1.06 9.39 7.00
N THR A 131 1.23 10.28 7.99
CA THR A 131 1.19 9.94 9.43
C THR A 131 -0.20 10.06 10.03
N ALA A 132 -1.18 10.60 9.29
CA ALA A 132 -2.56 10.53 9.70
C ALA A 132 -2.89 9.05 9.99
N PRO A 133 -3.37 8.71 11.21
CA PRO A 133 -3.82 7.35 11.48
C PRO A 133 -4.77 6.98 10.36
N VAL A 134 -4.62 5.79 9.76
CA VAL A 134 -5.41 5.30 8.62
C VAL A 134 -6.90 5.48 8.93
N GLN A 135 -7.41 6.69 8.69
CA GLN A 135 -8.71 7.12 9.13
C GLN A 135 -9.61 6.80 7.97
N MET A 136 -10.07 5.56 8.05
CA MET A 136 -11.27 5.05 7.44
C MET A 136 -11.24 5.05 5.92
N VAL A 137 -11.28 3.83 5.39
CA VAL A 137 -12.04 3.54 4.18
C VAL A 137 -13.44 4.18 4.35
N GLN A 138 -13.65 5.37 3.79
CA GLN A 138 -14.95 6.05 3.70
C GLN A 138 -15.58 5.72 2.33
N PRO A 139 -16.90 5.86 2.16
CA PRO A 139 -17.81 4.81 1.70
C PRO A 139 -17.87 4.58 0.18
N HIS A 140 -16.92 5.05 -0.61
CA HIS A 140 -16.95 4.85 -2.07
C HIS A 140 -16.08 3.69 -2.53
N PHE A 141 -15.05 3.32 -1.76
CA PHE A 141 -14.54 1.96 -1.83
C PHE A 141 -15.64 0.97 -1.48
N SER A 142 -16.63 1.29 -0.63
CA SER A 142 -17.78 0.41 -0.36
C SER A 142 -18.61 0.03 -1.59
N LYS A 143 -18.50 0.71 -2.75
CA LYS A 143 -19.17 0.24 -3.96
C LYS A 143 -18.38 -0.83 -4.72
N LEU A 144 -17.05 -0.85 -4.61
CA LEU A 144 -16.17 -1.92 -5.12
C LEU A 144 -15.90 -3.00 -4.07
N THR A 145 -15.86 -2.63 -2.79
CA THR A 145 -15.70 -3.49 -1.60
C THR A 145 -17.02 -3.98 -1.01
N LYS A 146 -18.18 -3.57 -1.57
CA LYS A 146 -19.46 -4.27 -1.28
C LYS A 146 -19.40 -5.72 -1.75
N GLU A 147 -18.57 -6.03 -2.74
CA GLU A 147 -18.28 -7.40 -3.14
C GLU A 147 -17.08 -8.00 -2.39
N TRP A 148 -16.15 -7.19 -1.88
CA TRP A 148 -14.90 -7.63 -1.23
C TRP A 148 -14.75 -7.04 0.17
N THR A 149 -14.98 -7.84 1.21
CA THR A 149 -14.98 -7.44 2.62
C THR A 149 -13.56 -7.21 3.18
N LEU A 150 -12.84 -6.20 2.69
CA LEU A 150 -11.49 -5.87 3.15
C LEU A 150 -11.46 -5.13 4.50
N ASP A 151 -12.59 -4.62 5.00
CA ASP A 151 -12.66 -3.95 6.32
C ASP A 151 -12.24 -4.87 7.48
N THR A 152 -12.47 -6.18 7.33
CA THR A 152 -12.01 -7.18 8.31
C THR A 152 -10.52 -7.45 8.17
N VAL A 153 -9.98 -7.40 6.95
CA VAL A 153 -8.55 -7.63 6.69
C VAL A 153 -7.72 -6.53 7.32
N GLU A 154 -8.10 -5.27 7.09
CA GLU A 154 -7.42 -4.10 7.65
C GLU A 154 -7.42 -4.11 9.19
N ARG A 155 -8.57 -4.43 9.79
CA ARG A 155 -8.68 -4.55 11.26
C ARG A 155 -7.76 -5.63 11.81
N GLU A 156 -7.73 -6.81 11.18
CA GLU A 156 -6.87 -7.89 11.65
C GLU A 156 -5.39 -7.62 11.36
N PHE A 157 -5.06 -6.86 10.30
CA PHE A 157 -3.70 -6.37 10.04
C PHE A 157 -3.21 -5.46 11.16
N GLN A 158 -3.99 -4.42 11.49
CA GLN A 158 -3.63 -3.48 12.57
C GLN A 158 -3.50 -4.21 13.91
N ARG A 159 -4.44 -5.12 14.21
CA ARG A 159 -4.37 -5.96 15.42
C ARG A 159 -3.13 -6.84 15.45
N ALA A 160 -2.74 -7.42 14.32
CA ALA A 160 -1.53 -8.24 14.22
C ALA A 160 -0.28 -7.40 14.48
N PHE A 161 -0.22 -6.20 13.90
CA PHE A 161 0.89 -5.26 14.06
C PHE A 161 1.02 -4.76 15.51
N ASP A 162 -0.06 -4.26 16.10
CA ASP A 162 -0.06 -3.71 17.47
C ASP A 162 0.28 -4.75 18.55
N SER A 163 0.02 -6.03 18.24
CA SER A 163 0.23 -7.14 19.17
C SER A 163 1.59 -7.82 18.98
N VAL A 164 2.36 -7.51 17.92
CA VAL A 164 3.55 -8.31 17.54
C VAL A 164 4.61 -8.37 18.65
N GLU A 165 4.81 -7.29 19.39
CA GLU A 165 5.76 -7.23 20.50
C GLU A 165 5.12 -7.59 21.85
N LYS A 166 3.87 -7.19 22.06
CA LYS A 166 3.19 -7.25 23.37
C LYS A 166 2.49 -8.59 23.62
N ASP A 167 1.97 -9.19 22.56
CA ASP A 167 1.23 -10.46 22.57
C ASP A 167 1.38 -11.18 21.22
N PRO A 168 2.53 -11.86 21.00
CA PRO A 168 2.80 -12.56 19.74
C PRO A 168 1.75 -13.62 19.39
N GLU A 169 1.10 -14.24 20.39
CA GLU A 169 0.06 -15.24 20.17
C GLU A 169 -1.21 -14.60 19.60
N ALA A 170 -1.59 -13.42 20.10
CA ALA A 170 -2.65 -12.62 19.53
C ALA A 170 -2.29 -12.11 18.13
N SER A 171 -1.02 -11.75 17.89
CA SER A 171 -0.53 -11.34 16.57
C SER A 171 -0.69 -12.45 15.52
N VAL A 172 -0.27 -13.68 15.85
CA VAL A 172 -0.44 -14.85 14.99
C VAL A 172 -1.92 -15.18 14.75
N THR A 173 -2.76 -15.03 15.78
CA THR A 173 -4.20 -15.27 15.67
C THR A 173 -4.87 -14.26 14.74
N ALA A 174 -4.49 -12.99 14.82
CA ALA A 174 -4.97 -11.93 13.95
C ALA A 174 -4.51 -12.16 12.50
N ALA A 175 -3.23 -12.46 12.27
CA ALA A 175 -2.70 -12.76 10.93
C ALA A 175 -3.41 -13.94 10.25
N CYS A 176 -3.71 -15.00 11.01
CA CYS A 176 -4.45 -16.15 10.49
C CYS A 176 -5.92 -15.82 10.23
N SER A 177 -6.56 -15.03 11.11
CA SER A 177 -7.94 -14.56 10.92
C SER A 177 -8.08 -13.66 9.69
N MET A 178 -7.05 -12.85 9.41
CA MET A 178 -6.93 -12.03 8.20
C MET A 178 -6.95 -12.89 6.94
N LEU A 179 -6.09 -13.91 6.85
CA LEU A 179 -6.04 -14.82 5.70
C LEU A 179 -7.34 -15.61 5.52
N GLU A 180 -7.96 -16.05 6.61
CA GLU A 180 -9.27 -16.71 6.53
C GLU A 180 -10.36 -15.77 6.05
N GLY A 181 -10.35 -14.51 6.48
CA GLY A 181 -11.28 -13.48 6.03
C GLY A 181 -11.19 -13.28 4.52
N VAL A 182 -9.98 -13.14 3.99
CA VAL A 182 -9.73 -13.02 2.54
C VAL A 182 -10.27 -14.24 1.79
N CYS A 183 -9.93 -15.47 2.23
CA CYS A 183 -10.37 -16.68 1.55
C CYS A 183 -11.90 -16.84 1.61
N LYS A 184 -12.53 -16.56 2.76
CA LYS A 184 -13.99 -16.61 2.92
C LYS A 184 -14.68 -15.58 2.03
N SER A 185 -14.12 -14.37 1.90
CA SER A 185 -14.63 -13.35 0.98
C SER A 185 -14.59 -13.86 -0.46
N ILE A 186 -13.45 -14.39 -0.92
CA ILE A 186 -13.31 -14.91 -2.30
C ILE A 186 -14.29 -16.05 -2.57
N ILE A 187 -14.45 -16.98 -1.62
CA ILE A 187 -15.41 -18.09 -1.75
C ILE A 187 -16.84 -17.55 -1.90
N ALA A 188 -17.21 -16.53 -1.10
CA ALA A 188 -18.52 -15.92 -1.17
C ALA A 188 -18.74 -15.17 -2.49
N THR A 189 -17.77 -14.36 -2.93
CA THR A 189 -17.89 -13.53 -4.15
C THR A 189 -17.90 -14.37 -5.43
N ARG A 190 -17.14 -15.47 -5.47
CA ARG A 190 -17.05 -16.34 -6.65
C ARG A 190 -18.01 -17.54 -6.62
N GLU A 191 -18.92 -17.57 -5.65
CA GLU A 191 -19.89 -18.65 -5.46
C GLU A 191 -19.23 -20.05 -5.43
N ILE A 192 -18.05 -20.16 -4.83
CA ILE A 192 -17.30 -21.41 -4.70
C ILE A 192 -17.93 -22.27 -3.60
N GLU A 193 -18.00 -23.59 -3.80
CA GLU A 193 -18.48 -24.50 -2.75
C GLU A 193 -17.60 -24.41 -1.50
N ARG A 194 -18.24 -24.26 -0.33
CA ARG A 194 -17.50 -24.15 0.92
C ARG A 194 -16.81 -25.46 1.26
N PRO A 195 -15.53 -25.44 1.68
CA PRO A 195 -14.86 -26.64 2.13
C PRO A 195 -15.52 -27.21 3.39
N LYS A 196 -15.38 -28.53 3.59
CA LYS A 196 -15.90 -29.23 4.78
C LYS A 196 -15.28 -28.73 6.09
N ARG A 197 -14.04 -28.24 6.03
CA ARG A 197 -13.35 -27.62 7.15
C ARG A 197 -13.12 -26.15 6.85
N MET A 198 -13.34 -25.31 7.85
CA MET A 198 -13.21 -23.84 7.75
C MET A 198 -11.86 -23.33 8.27
N ASP A 199 -10.86 -24.20 8.33
CA ASP A 199 -9.48 -23.82 8.64
C ASP A 199 -8.79 -23.18 7.42
N ILE A 200 -7.76 -22.36 7.67
CA ILE A 200 -7.04 -21.65 6.62
C ILE A 200 -6.48 -22.56 5.51
N LYS A 201 -6.04 -23.77 5.84
CA LYS A 201 -5.53 -24.72 4.84
C LYS A 201 -6.64 -25.09 3.85
N SER A 202 -7.79 -25.48 4.37
CA SER A 202 -8.94 -25.92 3.57
C SER A 202 -9.54 -24.77 2.77
N LEU A 203 -9.59 -23.57 3.36
CA LEU A 203 -10.02 -22.35 2.69
C LEU A 203 -9.07 -21.96 1.55
N TYR A 204 -7.75 -21.96 1.80
CA TYR A 204 -6.74 -21.63 0.80
C TYR A 204 -6.77 -22.60 -0.40
N LEU A 205 -6.85 -23.91 -0.14
CA LEU A 205 -6.98 -24.92 -1.20
C LEU A 205 -8.23 -24.72 -2.06
N SER A 206 -9.33 -24.23 -1.47
CA SER A 206 -10.58 -23.98 -2.21
C SER A 206 -10.50 -22.74 -3.11
N VAL A 207 -9.67 -21.75 -2.75
CA VAL A 207 -9.51 -20.51 -3.53
C VAL A 207 -8.35 -20.53 -4.52
N ARG A 208 -7.30 -21.34 -4.28
CA ARG A 208 -6.12 -21.34 -5.16
C ARG A 208 -6.44 -21.88 -6.56
N GLU A 209 -7.32 -22.88 -6.69
CA GLU A 209 -7.65 -23.48 -7.98
C GLU A 209 -8.42 -22.49 -8.88
N PRO A 210 -9.52 -21.85 -8.42
CA PRO A 210 -10.29 -20.92 -9.24
C PRO A 210 -9.54 -19.61 -9.55
N LEU A 211 -8.53 -19.27 -8.76
CA LEU A 211 -7.66 -18.11 -8.99
C LEU A 211 -6.47 -18.42 -9.90
N GLY A 212 -6.27 -19.67 -10.29
CA GLY A 212 -5.10 -20.06 -11.09
C GLY A 212 -3.77 -19.99 -10.32
N LEU A 213 -3.83 -20.08 -8.99
CA LEU A 213 -2.68 -20.09 -8.08
C LEU A 213 -2.22 -21.51 -7.74
N ALA A 214 -2.76 -22.51 -8.42
CA ALA A 214 -2.41 -23.91 -8.22
C ALA A 214 -1.04 -24.21 -8.88
N PRO A 215 -0.04 -24.71 -8.14
CA PRO A 215 1.32 -24.94 -8.64
C PRO A 215 1.41 -26.07 -9.69
N ASP A 216 0.37 -26.88 -9.79
CA ASP A 216 0.20 -28.03 -10.67
C ASP A 216 -0.54 -27.70 -11.98
N LYS A 217 -1.07 -26.48 -12.13
CA LYS A 217 -1.66 -26.05 -13.39
C LYS A 217 -0.56 -25.94 -14.45
N SER A 218 -0.71 -26.62 -15.58
CA SER A 218 0.26 -26.60 -16.68
C SER A 218 0.31 -25.19 -17.29
N ILE A 219 1.24 -24.38 -16.81
CA ILE A 219 1.66 -23.16 -17.50
C ILE A 219 2.39 -23.64 -18.74
N SER A 220 2.02 -23.11 -19.92
CA SER A 220 2.63 -23.45 -21.21
C SER A 220 4.16 -23.51 -21.08
N GLN A 221 4.79 -24.52 -21.71
CA GLN A 221 6.23 -24.81 -21.67
C GLN A 221 7.07 -23.54 -21.86
N SER A 222 7.44 -22.92 -20.74
CA SER A 222 8.13 -21.63 -20.68
C SER A 222 9.28 -21.78 -19.70
N GLU A 223 10.38 -21.10 -19.98
CA GLU A 223 11.59 -21.13 -19.14
C GLU A 223 11.32 -20.71 -17.68
N ILE A 224 10.22 -20.00 -17.42
CA ILE A 224 9.81 -19.54 -16.07
C ILE A 224 8.89 -20.51 -15.32
N GLU A 225 8.48 -21.65 -15.90
CA GLU A 225 7.52 -22.57 -15.26
C GLU A 225 8.01 -23.06 -13.88
N GLY A 226 9.30 -23.38 -13.79
CA GLY A 226 9.94 -23.81 -12.55
C GLY A 226 9.85 -22.74 -11.45
N ASP A 227 10.13 -21.48 -11.80
CA ASP A 227 10.11 -20.36 -10.87
C ASP A 227 8.69 -20.05 -10.39
N VAL A 228 7.71 -20.04 -11.30
CA VAL A 228 6.30 -19.81 -10.93
C VAL A 228 5.79 -20.92 -10.03
N ARG A 229 6.11 -22.18 -10.33
CA ARG A 229 5.72 -23.32 -9.47
C ARG A 229 6.34 -23.19 -8.08
N ALA A 230 7.59 -22.76 -7.97
CA ALA A 230 8.26 -22.54 -6.70
C ALA A 230 7.57 -21.45 -5.87
N ILE A 231 7.21 -20.32 -6.49
CA ILE A 231 6.51 -19.20 -5.82
C ILE A 231 5.12 -19.63 -5.34
N LEU A 232 4.32 -20.28 -6.19
CA LEU A 232 2.97 -20.75 -5.83
C LEU A 232 3.00 -21.82 -4.72
N SER A 233 4.03 -22.67 -4.73
CA SER A 233 4.26 -23.65 -3.67
C SER A 233 4.67 -22.98 -2.35
N ALA A 234 5.51 -21.94 -2.41
CA ALA A 234 5.89 -21.17 -1.24
C ALA A 234 4.67 -20.48 -0.61
N LEU A 235 3.78 -19.89 -1.42
CA LEU A 235 2.52 -19.29 -0.94
C LEU A 235 1.63 -20.31 -0.23
N SER A 236 1.51 -21.52 -0.79
CA SER A 236 0.76 -22.62 -0.18
C SER A 236 1.34 -23.00 1.19
N ASN A 237 2.67 -23.10 1.28
CA ASN A 237 3.37 -23.43 2.51
C ASN A 237 3.26 -22.33 3.57
N LEU A 238 3.29 -21.05 3.17
CA LEU A 238 3.10 -19.92 4.08
C LEU A 238 1.70 -19.92 4.70
N ALA A 239 0.66 -20.08 3.88
CA ALA A 239 -0.72 -20.15 4.39
C ALA A 239 -0.91 -21.31 5.38
N GLN A 240 -0.34 -22.48 5.06
CA GLN A 240 -0.39 -23.63 5.96
C GLN A 240 0.44 -23.41 7.24
N GLY A 241 1.64 -22.84 7.13
CA GLY A 241 2.50 -22.52 8.26
C GLY A 241 1.85 -21.57 9.26
N ILE A 242 1.19 -20.51 8.78
CA ILE A 242 0.44 -19.57 9.62
C ILE A 242 -0.75 -20.25 10.32
N GLY A 243 -1.44 -21.17 9.63
CA GLY A 243 -2.50 -21.99 10.23
C GLY A 243 -2.00 -22.89 11.35
N SER A 244 -0.88 -23.56 11.12
CA SER A 244 -0.21 -24.40 12.13
C SER A 244 0.25 -23.56 13.32
N LEU A 245 0.86 -22.39 13.08
CA LEU A 245 1.26 -21.47 14.15
C LEU A 245 0.07 -21.03 15.00
N ARG A 246 -1.07 -20.68 14.40
CA ARG A 246 -2.28 -20.36 15.18
C ARG A 246 -2.74 -21.54 16.03
N THR A 247 -2.65 -22.76 15.51
CA THR A 247 -3.13 -23.97 16.22
C THR A 247 -2.24 -24.32 17.41
N HIS A 248 -0.92 -24.19 17.25
CA HIS A 248 0.05 -24.55 18.28
C HIS A 248 0.39 -23.41 19.25
N ALA A 249 0.21 -22.17 18.81
CA ALA A 249 0.78 -21.02 19.49
C ALA A 249 -0.11 -19.76 19.43
N GLY A 250 -1.33 -19.88 18.89
CA GLY A 250 -2.34 -18.83 18.96
C GLY A 250 -3.31 -19.05 20.12
N THR A 251 -4.05 -18.01 20.48
CA THR A 251 -4.98 -18.01 21.62
C THR A 251 -6.28 -18.79 21.39
N ALA A 252 -6.41 -19.44 20.22
CA ALA A 252 -7.62 -20.14 19.77
C ALA A 252 -7.93 -21.42 20.57
N HIS A 253 -6.91 -22.05 21.16
CA HIS A 253 -7.08 -23.12 22.14
C HIS A 253 -6.76 -22.55 23.53
N GLY A 254 -7.82 -22.17 24.25
CA GLY A 254 -7.71 -21.47 25.53
C GLY A 254 -6.82 -22.21 26.53
N ARG A 255 -5.90 -21.45 27.15
CA ARG A 255 -5.07 -21.79 28.32
C ARG A 255 -5.26 -23.22 28.84
N GLU A 256 -4.59 -24.19 28.22
CA GLU A 256 -4.34 -25.46 28.91
C GLU A 256 -3.26 -25.22 29.97
N ARG A 257 -3.75 -25.02 31.19
CA ARG A 257 -3.09 -25.11 32.50
C ARG A 257 -1.55 -25.19 32.47
N GLY A 258 -0.93 -24.05 32.76
CA GLY A 258 0.18 -23.95 33.70
C GLY A 258 1.48 -24.66 33.32
N VAL A 259 2.22 -24.10 32.36
CA VAL A 259 3.69 -24.08 32.42
C VAL A 259 4.16 -22.72 31.88
N PHE A 260 4.71 -21.89 32.76
CA PHE A 260 5.50 -20.72 32.36
C PHE A 260 6.81 -21.24 31.76
N GLY A 261 6.93 -21.21 30.43
CA GLY A 261 8.19 -21.54 29.76
C GLY A 261 7.98 -22.35 28.50
N ASP A 262 7.50 -21.69 27.45
CA ASP A 262 7.83 -21.96 26.04
C ASP A 262 6.92 -21.07 25.16
N SER A 263 7.06 -19.76 25.32
CA SER A 263 6.45 -18.81 24.38
C SER A 263 7.14 -18.96 23.01
N ILE A 264 6.43 -18.64 21.92
CA ILE A 264 6.97 -18.62 20.55
C ILE A 264 8.32 -17.89 20.46
N LEU A 265 8.52 -16.85 21.27
CA LEU A 265 9.78 -16.11 21.40
C LEU A 265 10.92 -16.98 21.97
N GLY A 266 10.63 -17.91 22.88
CA GLY A 266 11.58 -18.91 23.37
C GLY A 266 11.97 -19.92 22.30
N LEU A 267 11.01 -20.49 21.56
CA LEU A 267 11.26 -21.50 20.53
C LEU A 267 11.93 -20.92 19.27
N LEU A 268 11.45 -19.77 18.78
CA LEU A 268 12.07 -19.08 17.64
C LEU A 268 13.40 -18.42 18.04
N GLY A 269 13.48 -17.84 19.25
CA GLY A 269 14.73 -17.28 19.78
C GLY A 269 15.82 -18.34 19.93
N HIS A 270 15.49 -19.52 20.47
CA HIS A 270 16.44 -20.62 20.64
C HIS A 270 16.84 -21.25 19.29
N GLN A 271 15.93 -21.37 18.31
CA GLN A 271 16.29 -21.86 16.97
C GLN A 271 17.08 -20.84 16.13
N PHE A 272 16.83 -19.53 16.27
CA PHE A 272 17.60 -18.50 15.57
C PHE A 272 18.98 -18.27 16.19
N LEU A 273 19.11 -18.40 17.52
CA LEU A 273 20.42 -18.34 18.19
C LEU A 273 21.28 -19.57 17.89
N LEU A 274 20.70 -20.77 17.80
CA LEU A 274 21.45 -22.00 17.47
C LEU A 274 21.91 -22.09 16.00
N ARG A 275 21.40 -21.24 15.09
CA ARG A 275 21.86 -21.17 13.69
C ARG A 275 22.96 -20.12 13.45
N ARG A 276 23.42 -19.43 14.50
CA ARG A 276 24.47 -18.40 14.44
C ARG A 276 25.80 -18.81 15.10
N LEU A 277 25.96 -20.08 15.46
CA LEU A 277 27.23 -20.72 15.82
C LEU A 277 27.54 -21.82 14.80
#